data_AF-A0A965RJB7-F1
#
_entry.id   AF-A0A965RJB7-F1
#
_cell.length_a   1.000
_cell.length_b   1.000
_cell.length_c   1.000
_cell.angle_alpha   90.00
_cell.angle_beta   90.00
_cell.angle_gamma   90.00
#
_symmetry.space_group_name_H-M   'P 1'
#
loop_
_entity.id
_entity.type
_entity.pdbx_description
1 polymer ?
#
loop_
_entity_poly.entity_id
_entity_poly.type
_entity_poly.pdbx_seq_one_letter_code
_entity_poly.pdbx_strand_id
1 'polypeptide(L)'
;EHPEAKKVYEEKKIPVANLADRVKHIMQSCFAGRRLVVFSGGATKGENSIYDDAMAIKAGGGHGSIIGRNSFQRPREDALKMLDKLISIYKS
;
A
#
# COMPACT_ATOMS: atom_id res chain seq x y z
N GLU A 1 -3.66 18.43 -1.62
CA GLU A 1 -4.13 17.73 -2.83
C GLU A 1 -3.95 18.64 -4.04
N HIS A 2 -3.61 18.09 -5.21
CA HIS A 2 -3.43 18.89 -6.44
C HIS A 2 -4.81 19.23 -7.04
N PRO A 3 -5.23 20.52 -7.09
CA PRO A 3 -6.57 20.91 -7.52
C PRO A 3 -6.90 20.47 -8.96
N GLU A 4 -5.89 20.40 -9.83
CA GLU A 4 -6.03 20.03 -11.24
C GLU A 4 -6.32 18.54 -11.40
N ALA A 5 -5.69 17.69 -10.57
CA ALA A 5 -5.91 16.25 -10.60
C ALA A 5 -7.36 15.91 -10.20
N LYS A 6 -7.91 16.62 -9.20
CA LYS A 6 -9.26 16.39 -8.70
C LYS A 6 -10.31 16.45 -9.83
N LYS A 7 -10.21 17.44 -10.72
CA LYS A 7 -11.12 17.60 -11.88
C LYS A 7 -11.14 16.35 -12.77
N VAL A 8 -9.96 15.80 -13.07
CA VAL A 8 -9.83 14.61 -13.93
C VAL A 8 -10.41 13.37 -13.26
N TYR A 9 -10.15 13.18 -11.96
CA TYR A 9 -10.68 12.03 -11.22
C TYR A 9 -12.21 12.05 -11.16
N GLU A 10 -12.81 13.22 -10.98
CA GLU A 10 -14.27 13.41 -10.97
C GLU A 10 -14.86 13.22 -12.38
N GLU A 11 -14.30 13.88 -13.42
CA GLU A 11 -14.78 13.81 -14.80
C GLU A 11 -14.71 12.38 -15.36
N LYS A 12 -13.59 11.68 -15.12
CA LYS A 12 -13.37 10.31 -15.59
C LYS A 12 -13.91 9.24 -14.64
N LYS A 13 -14.52 9.65 -13.52
CA LYS A 13 -15.08 8.76 -12.49
C LYS A 13 -14.08 7.69 -12.03
N ILE A 14 -12.83 8.09 -11.82
CA ILE A 14 -11.76 7.17 -11.40
C ILE A 14 -12.03 6.73 -9.95
N PRO A 15 -12.17 5.42 -9.69
CA PRO A 15 -12.43 4.94 -8.33
C PRO A 15 -11.25 5.26 -7.40
N VAL A 16 -11.54 5.94 -6.29
CA VAL A 16 -10.57 6.27 -5.24
C VAL A 16 -11.17 6.21 -3.83
N ALA A 17 -12.35 5.59 -3.70
CA ALA A 17 -13.13 5.58 -2.47
C ALA A 17 -12.40 4.83 -1.34
N ASN A 18 -11.77 3.70 -1.67
CA ASN A 18 -10.95 2.94 -0.74
C ASN A 18 -9.49 2.84 -1.22
N LEU A 19 -8.60 2.35 -0.34
CA LEU A 19 -7.18 2.25 -0.64
C LEU A 19 -6.87 1.26 -1.78
N ALA A 20 -7.61 0.16 -1.89
CA ALA A 20 -7.41 -0.82 -2.94
C ALA A 20 -7.72 -0.25 -4.33
N ASP A 21 -8.76 0.58 -4.46
CA ASP A 21 -9.08 1.30 -5.71
C ASP A 21 -7.94 2.23 -6.12
N ARG A 22 -7.36 2.95 -5.15
CA ARG A 22 -6.22 3.84 -5.39
C ARG A 22 -4.99 3.06 -5.85
N VAL A 23 -4.69 1.93 -5.20
CA VAL A 23 -3.60 1.03 -5.61
C VAL A 23 -3.85 0.51 -7.02
N LYS A 24 -5.08 0.08 -7.34
CA LYS A 24 -5.44 -0.41 -8.68
C LYS A 24 -5.22 0.66 -9.75
N HIS A 25 -5.54 1.92 -9.45
CA HIS A 25 -5.28 3.02 -10.37
C HIS A 25 -3.78 3.30 -10.56
N ILE A 26 -2.97 3.16 -9.51
CA ILE A 26 -1.50 3.21 -9.61
C ILE A 26 -0.99 2.07 -10.50
N MET A 27 -1.49 0.84 -10.30
CA MET A 27 -1.12 -0.31 -11.12
C MET A 27 -1.46 -0.11 -12.59
N GLN A 28 -2.63 0.46 -12.89
CA GLN A 28 -3.00 0.87 -14.25
C GLN A 28 -1.98 1.84 -14.85
N SER A 29 -1.60 2.86 -14.08
CA SER A 29 -0.61 3.88 -14.48
C SER A 29 0.80 3.29 -14.66
N CYS A 30 1.12 2.20 -13.97
CA CYS A 30 2.36 1.45 -14.09
C CYS A 30 2.29 0.40 -15.22
N PHE A 31 1.89 0.85 -16.41
CA PHE A 31 1.83 0.04 -17.64
C PHE A 31 0.90 -1.18 -17.49
N ALA A 32 -0.29 -0.96 -16.91
CA ALA A 32 -1.27 -2.01 -16.62
C ALA A 32 -0.67 -3.18 -15.82
N GLY A 33 0.12 -2.85 -14.79
CA GLY A 33 0.75 -3.82 -13.90
C GLY A 33 1.99 -4.52 -14.45
N ARG A 34 2.49 -4.17 -15.64
CA ARG A 34 3.71 -4.77 -16.21
C ARG A 34 5.00 -4.30 -15.54
N ARG A 35 4.95 -3.23 -14.75
CA ARG A 35 6.09 -2.79 -13.92
C ARG A 35 5.88 -3.22 -12.48
N LEU A 36 6.96 -3.65 -11.83
CA LEU A 36 6.96 -3.91 -10.39
C LEU A 36 6.64 -2.61 -9.64
N VAL A 37 5.74 -2.70 -8.68
CA VAL A 37 5.29 -1.59 -7.83
C VAL A 37 5.27 -2.08 -6.39
N VAL A 38 6.15 -1.51 -5.59
CA VAL A 38 6.24 -1.73 -4.15
C VAL A 38 5.97 -0.42 -3.43
N PHE A 39 5.23 -0.47 -2.34
CA PHE A 39 4.74 0.70 -1.63
C PHE A 39 5.56 0.95 -0.37
N SER A 40 5.87 2.21 -0.08
CA SER A 40 6.59 2.56 1.14
C SER A 40 5.72 2.34 2.37
N GLY A 41 6.27 1.68 3.40
CA GLY A 41 5.65 1.52 4.71
C GLY A 41 5.52 2.82 5.53
N GLY A 42 5.86 3.97 4.94
CA GLY A 42 5.58 5.29 5.50
C GLY A 42 6.43 5.67 6.72
N ALA A 43 5.95 6.67 7.46
CA ALA A 43 6.47 7.02 8.78
C ALA A 43 6.00 6.01 9.84
N THR A 44 6.58 6.09 11.03
CA THR A 44 6.20 5.22 12.15
C THR A 44 4.73 5.41 12.48
N LYS A 45 3.96 4.32 12.45
CA LYS A 45 2.51 4.31 12.67
C LYS A 45 2.09 3.05 13.42
N GLY A 46 0.83 2.99 13.88
CA GLY A 46 0.29 1.81 14.54
C GLY A 46 0.34 0.58 13.61
N GLU A 47 0.58 -0.61 14.17
CA GLU A 47 0.76 -1.86 13.40
C GLU A 47 -0.46 -2.20 12.55
N ASN A 48 -1.67 -2.00 13.09
CA ASN A 48 -2.92 -2.24 12.37
C ASN A 48 -2.97 -1.45 11.05
N SER A 49 -2.51 -0.20 11.05
CA SER A 49 -2.47 0.59 9.82
C SER A 49 -1.47 0.07 8.79
N ILE A 50 -0.40 -0.62 9.21
CA ILE A 50 0.56 -1.26 8.30
C ILE A 50 -0.07 -2.51 7.68
N TYR A 51 -0.85 -3.27 8.46
CA TYR A 51 -1.59 -4.42 7.96
C TYR A 51 -2.72 -4.01 6.99
N ASP A 52 -3.46 -2.95 7.31
CA ASP A 52 -4.50 -2.40 6.45
C ASP A 52 -3.95 -1.96 5.09
N ASP A 53 -2.79 -1.29 5.09
CA ASP A 53 -2.09 -0.95 3.86
C ASP A 53 -1.70 -2.21 3.08
N ALA A 54 -1.13 -3.22 3.74
CA ALA A 54 -0.72 -4.45 3.07
C ALA A 54 -1.92 -5.19 2.44
N MET A 55 -3.05 -5.25 3.14
CA MET A 55 -4.30 -5.82 2.62
C MET A 55 -4.80 -5.02 1.42
N ALA A 56 -4.79 -3.69 1.49
CA ALA A 56 -5.20 -2.84 0.37
C ALA A 56 -4.28 -2.93 -0.84
N ILE A 57 -2.95 -2.97 -0.61
CA ILE A 57 -1.94 -3.16 -1.66
C ILE A 57 -2.20 -4.46 -2.39
N LYS A 58 -2.36 -5.55 -1.66
CA LYS A 58 -2.67 -6.86 -2.24
C LYS A 58 -3.99 -6.83 -3.02
N ALA A 59 -5.07 -6.33 -2.40
CA ALA A 59 -6.39 -6.25 -3.03
C ALA A 59 -6.41 -5.39 -4.30
N GLY A 60 -5.58 -4.34 -4.35
CA GLY A 60 -5.41 -3.48 -5.52
C GLY A 60 -4.46 -4.02 -6.59
N GLY A 61 -3.84 -5.19 -6.36
CA GLY A 61 -2.90 -5.81 -7.30
C GLY A 61 -1.46 -5.28 -7.24
N GLY A 62 -1.08 -4.60 -6.15
CA GLY A 62 0.30 -4.18 -5.90
C GLY A 62 1.20 -5.34 -5.47
N HIS A 63 2.51 -5.18 -5.66
CA HIS A 63 3.46 -6.30 -5.55
C HIS A 63 4.12 -6.44 -4.17
N GLY A 64 3.87 -5.52 -3.24
CA GLY A 64 4.37 -5.62 -1.87
C GLY A 64 4.69 -4.27 -1.23
N SER A 65 5.37 -4.33 -0.09
CA SER A 65 5.81 -3.18 0.69
C SER A 65 7.32 -3.13 0.87
N ILE A 66 7.88 -1.92 0.95
CA ILE A 66 9.24 -1.64 1.41
C ILE A 66 9.16 -0.97 2.80
N ILE A 67 9.68 -1.64 3.83
CA ILE A 67 9.45 -1.24 5.22
C ILE A 67 10.79 -1.16 5.98
N GLY A 68 11.23 0.08 6.25
CA GLY A 68 12.45 0.37 7.02
C GLY A 68 12.14 0.77 8.46
N ARG A 69 11.78 2.04 8.68
CA ARG A 69 11.57 2.63 10.03
C ARG A 69 10.63 1.80 10.91
N ASN A 70 9.50 1.35 10.38
CA ASN A 70 8.54 0.51 11.11
C ASN A 70 9.11 -0.86 11.51
N SER A 71 10.17 -1.34 10.88
CA SER A 71 10.86 -2.58 11.26
C SER A 71 11.97 -2.30 12.29
N PHE A 72 12.81 -1.28 12.04
CA PHE A 72 14.04 -1.06 12.82
C PHE A 72 13.86 -0.21 14.09
N GLN A 73 12.77 0.55 14.20
CA GLN A 73 12.50 1.41 15.38
C GLN A 73 11.58 0.75 16.41
N ARG A 74 11.19 -0.51 16.21
CA ARG A 74 10.40 -1.30 17.16
C ARG A 74 11.30 -2.19 18.00
N PRO A 75 10.84 -2.63 19.19
CA PRO A 75 11.44 -3.78 19.85
C PRO A 75 11.54 -4.97 18.90
N ARG A 76 12.66 -5.70 18.96
CA ARG A 76 12.96 -6.78 18.00
C ARG A 76 11.83 -7.81 17.89
N GLU A 77 11.25 -8.20 19.01
CA GLU A 77 10.16 -9.20 19.04
C GLU A 77 8.90 -8.69 18.34
N ASP A 78 8.54 -7.43 18.54
CA ASP A 78 7.37 -6.81 17.91
C ASP A 78 7.61 -6.63 16.41
N ALA A 79 8.82 -6.23 16.01
CA ALA A 79 9.21 -6.15 14.61
C ALA A 79 9.08 -7.50 13.89
N LEU A 80 9.55 -8.59 14.50
CA LEU A 80 9.45 -9.93 13.92
C LEU A 80 8.00 -10.40 13.79
N LYS A 81 7.19 -10.23 14.84
CA LYS A 81 5.76 -10.56 14.79
C LYS A 81 5.03 -9.77 13.70
N MET A 82 5.34 -8.48 13.56
CA MET A 82 4.79 -7.62 12.52
C MET A 82 5.18 -8.09 11.12
N LEU A 83 6.47 -8.43 10.91
CA LEU A 83 6.96 -8.93 9.64
C LEU A 83 6.33 -10.29 9.26
N ASP A 84 6.20 -11.21 10.21
CA ASP A 84 5.54 -12.50 10.00
C ASP A 84 4.08 -12.31 9.57
N LYS A 85 3.36 -11.41 10.24
CA LYS A 85 1.98 -11.08 9.88
C LYS A 85 1.88 -10.49 8.47
N LEU A 86 2.77 -9.56 8.12
CA LEU A 86 2.83 -8.97 6.78
C LEU A 86 3.10 -10.01 5.70
N ILE A 87 4.04 -10.92 5.93
CA ILE A 87 4.35 -12.02 5.02
C ILE A 87 3.12 -12.90 4.84
N SER A 88 2.36 -13.20 5.91
CA SER A 88 1.13 -13.99 5.81
C SER A 88 0.04 -13.30 4.95
N ILE A 89 -0.07 -11.97 5.04
CA ILE A 89 -1.03 -11.19 4.23
C ILE A 89 -0.66 -11.33 2.75
N TYR A 90 0.61 -11.13 2.40
CA TYR A 90 1.05 -11.20 1.00
C TYR A 90 1.08 -12.62 0.40
N LYS A 91 1.21 -13.67 1.22
CA LYS A 91 1.21 -15.07 0.76
C LYS A 91 -0.18 -15.70 0.59
N SER A 92 -1.20 -15.17 1.27
CA SER A 92 -2.59 -15.60 1.10
C SER A 92 -3.15 -15.14 -0.24
#